data_AF-A0A536KBU9-F1
#
_entry.id   AF-A0A536KBU9-F1
#
_cell.length_a   1.000
_cell.length_b   1.000
_cell.length_c   1.000
_cell.angle_alpha   90.00
_cell.angle_beta   90.00
_cell.angle_gamma   90.00
#
_symmetry.space_group_name_H-M   'P 1'
#
loop_
_entity.id
_entity.type
_entity.pdbx_description
1 polymer ?
#
loop_
_entity_poly.entity_id
_entity_poly.type
_entity_poly.pdbx_seq_one_letter_code
_entity_poly.pdbx_strand_id
1 'polypeptide(L)'
;MRARWEGDTRGEGIANGSRVAEGIEELRRLASVKNWIAEEPEIHLLPHLRAVCEQANSMFALESSQIDQDGAFVVEVRPRDQSLGLGQIRAAVLCLIGQIAETGTYIRQRREPLSFEVLTGVVGDSPFASHGHLLILRIVGYDTR
;
A
#
# COMPACT_ATOMS: atom_id res chain seq x y z
N MET A 1 -25.18 17.04 -9.92
CA MET A 1 -23.81 16.61 -10.34
C MET A 1 -22.90 16.74 -9.13
N ARG A 2 -22.05 15.76 -8.84
CA ARG A 2 -21.02 15.93 -7.80
C ARG A 2 -19.97 16.92 -8.32
N ALA A 3 -19.63 17.93 -7.53
CA ALA A 3 -18.59 18.89 -7.89
C ALA A 3 -17.25 18.17 -8.09
N ARG A 4 -16.52 18.57 -9.13
CA ARG A 4 -15.12 18.18 -9.34
C ARG A 4 -14.20 19.28 -8.77
N TRP A 5 -12.92 18.96 -8.61
CA TRP A 5 -11.94 19.78 -7.86
C TRP A 5 -11.75 21.19 -8.47
N GLU A 6 -11.45 22.19 -7.64
CA GLU A 6 -11.05 23.59 -7.96
C GLU A 6 -11.65 24.20 -9.23
N GLY A 7 -12.96 24.46 -9.22
CA GLY A 7 -13.58 25.22 -10.30
C GLY A 7 -13.58 24.50 -11.65
N ASP A 8 -13.50 23.16 -11.65
CA ASP A 8 -13.65 22.36 -12.86
C ASP A 8 -14.98 22.66 -13.55
N THR A 9 -14.88 23.39 -14.67
CA THR A 9 -15.99 23.75 -15.54
C THR A 9 -16.24 22.71 -16.63
N ARG A 10 -15.34 21.74 -16.83
CA ARG A 10 -15.47 20.70 -17.87
C ARG A 10 -16.52 19.67 -17.47
N GLY A 11 -16.59 19.35 -16.18
CA GLY A 11 -17.51 18.32 -15.66
C GLY A 11 -17.13 16.89 -16.05
N GLU A 12 -16.06 16.70 -16.83
CA GLU A 12 -15.54 15.41 -17.32
C GLU A 12 -14.01 15.32 -17.19
N GLY A 13 -13.46 14.10 -17.34
CA GLY A 13 -12.01 13.85 -17.19
C GLY A 13 -11.22 14.26 -18.44
N ILE A 14 -9.91 14.49 -18.30
CA ILE A 14 -9.06 14.91 -19.43
C ILE A 14 -8.60 13.74 -20.34
N ALA A 15 -8.66 12.51 -19.84
CA ALA A 15 -8.24 11.28 -20.53
C ALA A 15 -8.72 10.04 -19.75
N ASN A 16 -8.43 8.85 -20.27
CA ASN A 16 -8.58 7.58 -19.55
C ASN A 16 -7.20 7.00 -19.17
N GLY A 17 -7.20 5.92 -18.38
CA GLY A 17 -5.98 5.26 -17.88
C GLY A 17 -5.39 4.20 -18.83
N SER A 18 -5.75 4.17 -20.11
CA SER A 18 -5.40 3.06 -21.02
C SER A 18 -3.90 2.82 -21.15
N ARG A 19 -3.06 3.85 -20.97
CA ARG A 19 -1.59 3.76 -21.03
C ARG A 19 -0.97 2.77 -20.05
N VAL A 20 -1.67 2.43 -18.96
CA VAL A 20 -1.20 1.48 -17.93
C VAL A 20 -2.13 0.27 -17.77
N ALA A 21 -3.17 0.16 -18.62
CA ALA A 21 -4.21 -0.86 -18.45
C ALA A 21 -3.66 -2.29 -18.60
N GLU A 22 -2.72 -2.51 -19.52
CA GLU A 22 -2.09 -3.82 -19.72
C GLU A 22 -1.38 -4.32 -18.45
N GLY A 23 -0.55 -3.47 -17.83
CA GLY A 23 0.14 -3.83 -16.58
C GLY A 23 -0.82 -4.04 -15.41
N ILE A 24 -1.92 -3.30 -15.34
CA ILE A 24 -2.97 -3.51 -14.33
C ILE A 24 -3.62 -4.90 -14.53
N GLU A 25 -3.95 -5.27 -15.77
CA GLU A 25 -4.54 -6.58 -16.06
C GLU A 25 -3.57 -7.73 -15.81
N GLU A 26 -2.28 -7.53 -16.07
CA GLU A 26 -1.25 -8.51 -15.76
C GLU A 26 -1.14 -8.74 -14.25
N LEU A 27 -1.02 -7.67 -13.45
CA LEU A 27 -0.99 -7.76 -11.99
C LEU A 27 -2.27 -8.43 -11.46
N ARG A 28 -3.45 -8.07 -12.00
CA ARG A 28 -4.73 -8.69 -11.63
C ARG A 28 -4.75 -10.20 -11.92
N ARG A 29 -4.23 -10.61 -13.09
CA ARG A 29 -4.13 -12.02 -13.48
C ARG A 29 -3.24 -12.78 -12.50
N LEU A 30 -2.06 -12.24 -12.19
CA LEU A 30 -1.11 -12.84 -11.25
C LEU A 30 -1.68 -12.93 -9.82
N ALA A 31 -2.35 -11.89 -9.34
CA ALA A 31 -3.03 -11.87 -8.05
C ALA A 31 -4.07 -13.00 -7.87
N SER A 32 -4.58 -13.54 -8.99
CA SER A 32 -5.56 -14.62 -9.01
C SER A 32 -4.93 -16.01 -9.13
N VAL A 33 -3.61 -16.11 -9.34
CA VAL A 33 -2.90 -17.38 -9.44
C VAL A 33 -2.78 -17.98 -8.04
N LYS A 34 -3.20 -19.24 -7.90
CA LYS A 34 -3.11 -19.98 -6.63
C LYS A 34 -1.65 -20.02 -6.15
N ASN A 35 -1.44 -19.75 -4.86
CA ASN A 35 -0.14 -19.74 -4.20
C ASN A 35 0.88 -18.74 -4.80
N TRP A 36 0.40 -17.68 -5.46
CA TRP A 36 1.29 -16.63 -5.97
C TRP A 36 1.83 -15.72 -4.86
N ILE A 37 1.09 -15.59 -3.76
CA ILE A 37 1.61 -15.03 -2.51
C ILE A 37 2.50 -16.09 -1.87
N ALA A 38 3.82 -15.97 -2.05
CA ALA A 38 4.72 -17.12 -1.98
C ALA A 38 5.71 -17.09 -0.79
N GLU A 39 6.07 -15.90 -0.31
CA GLU A 39 7.14 -15.74 0.68
C GLU A 39 6.60 -15.40 2.06
N GLU A 40 7.37 -15.73 3.10
CA GLU A 40 7.05 -15.36 4.49
C GLU A 40 7.26 -13.84 4.68
N PRO A 41 6.19 -13.03 4.78
CA PRO A 41 6.32 -11.57 4.78
C PRO A 41 7.02 -11.06 6.05
N GLU A 42 7.03 -11.84 7.13
CA GLU A 42 7.76 -11.54 8.36
C GLU A 42 9.28 -11.64 8.18
N ILE A 43 9.74 -12.48 7.25
CA ILE A 43 11.15 -12.62 6.92
C ILE A 43 11.53 -11.62 5.83
N HIS A 44 10.66 -11.40 4.86
CA HIS A 44 10.96 -10.57 3.69
C HIS A 44 10.63 -9.08 3.89
N LEU A 45 9.40 -8.73 4.26
CA LEU A 45 8.93 -7.34 4.31
C LEU A 45 9.22 -6.66 5.65
N LEU A 46 8.96 -7.37 6.76
CA LEU A 46 9.00 -6.79 8.10
C LEU A 46 10.36 -6.18 8.48
N PRO A 47 11.53 -6.77 8.11
CA PRO A 47 12.81 -6.15 8.42
C PRO A 47 12.96 -4.75 7.81
N HIS A 48 12.48 -4.54 6.58
CA HIS A 48 12.53 -3.24 5.90
C HIS A 48 11.59 -2.23 6.55
N LEU A 49 10.35 -2.64 6.85
CA LEU A 49 9.37 -1.76 7.52
C LEU A 49 9.84 -1.35 8.92
N ARG A 50 10.38 -2.32 9.69
CA ARG A 50 10.93 -2.08 11.02
C ARG A 50 12.11 -1.11 10.96
N ALA A 51 13.07 -1.35 10.08
CA ALA A 51 14.25 -0.50 9.93
C ALA A 51 13.87 0.97 9.67
N VAL A 52 12.85 1.23 8.85
CA VAL A 52 12.37 2.60 8.61
C VAL A 52 11.55 3.18 9.77
N CYS A 53 10.76 2.36 10.47
CA CYS A 53 10.02 2.82 11.66
C CYS A 53 10.92 3.15 12.85
N GLU A 54 12.10 2.52 12.94
CA GLU A 54 13.10 2.72 14.00
C GLU A 54 13.97 3.98 13.78
N GLN A 55 13.96 4.57 12.58
CA GLN A 55 14.68 5.82 12.31
C GLN A 55 14.14 6.96 13.17
N ALA A 56 15.04 7.81 13.70
CA ALA A 56 14.68 8.91 14.59
C ALA A 56 13.72 9.93 13.95
N ASN A 57 13.77 10.08 12.62
CA ASN A 57 12.92 10.97 11.82
C ASN A 57 11.70 10.25 11.22
N SER A 58 11.43 9.00 11.59
CA SER A 58 10.28 8.27 11.07
C SER A 58 8.97 8.93 11.49
N MET A 59 8.01 9.02 10.57
CA MET A 59 6.68 9.55 10.90
C MET A 59 5.82 8.54 11.67
N PHE A 60 6.22 7.26 11.67
CA PHE A 60 5.45 6.18 12.24
C PHE A 60 6.25 5.41 13.29
N ALA A 61 5.53 4.86 14.25
CA ALA A 61 5.99 3.75 15.09
C ALA A 61 5.31 2.47 14.61
N LEU A 62 6.07 1.38 14.49
CA LEU A 62 5.52 0.04 14.26
C LEU A 62 4.92 -0.48 15.57
N GLU A 63 3.64 -0.82 15.56
CA GLU A 63 2.91 -1.27 16.76
C GLU A 63 2.79 -2.79 16.79
N SER A 64 2.36 -3.39 15.69
CA SER A 64 2.17 -4.83 15.58
C SER A 64 2.30 -5.30 14.13
N SER A 65 2.55 -6.60 13.98
CA SER A 65 2.50 -7.30 12.70
C SER A 65 1.98 -8.71 12.91
N GLN A 66 1.16 -9.21 11.99
CA GLN A 66 0.62 -10.57 12.02
C GLN A 66 0.19 -11.00 10.62
N ILE A 67 0.10 -12.30 10.37
CA ILE A 67 -0.55 -12.84 9.18
C ILE A 67 -1.99 -13.19 9.57
N ASP A 68 -2.97 -12.72 8.80
CA ASP A 68 -4.37 -13.05 9.05
C ASP A 68 -4.77 -14.41 8.44
N GLN A 69 -6.01 -14.82 8.68
CA GLN A 69 -6.56 -16.09 8.22
C GLN A 69 -6.62 -16.23 6.69
N ASP A 70 -6.59 -15.11 5.96
CA ASP A 70 -6.67 -15.05 4.50
C ASP A 70 -5.28 -14.93 3.85
N GLY A 71 -4.22 -14.98 4.68
CA GLY A 71 -2.83 -14.92 4.24
C GLY A 71 -2.31 -13.51 4.00
N ALA A 72 -3.05 -12.47 4.40
CA ALA A 72 -2.57 -11.10 4.29
C ALA A 72 -1.65 -10.76 5.46
N PHE A 73 -0.55 -10.08 5.18
CA PHE A 73 0.32 -9.52 6.19
C PHE A 73 -0.27 -8.22 6.72
N VAL A 74 -0.81 -8.25 7.92
CA VAL A 74 -1.39 -7.07 8.58
C VAL A 74 -0.32 -6.40 9.40
N VAL A 75 -0.07 -5.11 9.13
CA VAL A 75 0.88 -4.28 9.86
C VAL A 75 0.16 -3.07 10.43
N GLU A 76 0.32 -2.85 11.73
CA GLU A 76 -0.23 -1.68 12.40
C GLU A 76 0.87 -0.68 12.68
N VAL A 77 0.65 0.57 12.26
CA VAL A 77 1.55 1.68 12.52
C VAL A 77 0.79 2.84 13.15
N ARG A 78 1.46 3.53 14.09
CA ARG A 78 0.92 4.71 14.75
C ARG A 78 1.65 5.97 14.29
N PRO A 79 0.97 7.05 13.89
CA PRO A 79 1.62 8.34 13.68
C PRO A 79 2.32 8.81 14.96
N ARG A 80 3.58 9.23 14.85
CA ARG A 80 4.30 9.83 15.99
C ARG A 80 3.82 11.25 16.29
N ASP A 81 3.35 11.95 15.28
CA ASP A 81 2.70 13.25 15.39
C ASP A 81 1.19 13.09 15.09
N GLN A 82 0.37 13.38 16.10
CA GLN A 82 -1.09 13.25 16.05
C GLN A 82 -1.78 14.44 15.38
N SER A 83 -1.03 15.49 15.03
CA SER A 83 -1.54 16.65 14.31
C SER A 83 -1.54 16.49 12.78
N LEU A 84 -0.99 15.38 12.27
CA LEU A 84 -0.86 15.13 10.83
C LEU A 84 -2.23 15.04 10.14
N GLY A 85 -2.40 15.80 9.07
CA GLY A 85 -3.55 15.69 8.20
C GLY A 85 -3.50 14.42 7.32
N LEU A 86 -4.66 14.00 6.80
CA LEU A 86 -4.78 12.79 5.97
C LEU A 86 -3.85 12.80 4.74
N GLY A 87 -3.61 13.98 4.17
CA GLY A 87 -2.66 14.14 3.06
C GLY A 87 -1.22 13.77 3.45
N GLN A 88 -0.77 14.20 4.63
CA GLN A 88 0.57 13.92 5.15
C GLN A 88 0.71 12.44 5.52
N ILE A 89 -0.32 11.86 6.16
CA ILE A 89 -0.34 10.42 6.47
C ILE A 89 -0.22 9.58 5.21
N ARG A 90 -1.04 9.89 4.19
CA ARG A 90 -0.99 9.18 2.91
C ARG A 90 0.40 9.30 2.25
N ALA A 91 1.01 10.48 2.25
CA ALA A 91 2.36 10.64 1.71
C ALA A 91 3.39 9.79 2.46
N ALA A 92 3.35 9.82 3.80
CA ALA A 92 4.23 9.02 4.65
C ALA A 92 4.04 7.52 4.46
N VAL A 93 2.79 7.06 4.27
CA VAL A 93 2.47 5.67 3.98
C VAL A 93 3.08 5.23 2.64
N LEU A 94 3.00 6.06 1.60
CA LEU A 94 3.65 5.73 0.33
C LEU A 94 5.18 5.63 0.46
N CYS A 95 5.80 6.43 1.32
CA CYS A 95 7.24 6.29 1.63
C CYS A 95 7.56 4.95 2.31
N LEU A 96 6.71 4.48 3.24
CA LEU A 96 6.85 3.15 3.85
C LEU A 96 6.66 2.02 2.83
N ILE A 97 5.60 2.08 2.02
CA ILE A 97 5.31 1.07 0.99
C ILE A 97 6.46 1.02 -0.02
N GLY A 98 7.05 2.16 -0.38
CA GLY A 98 8.21 2.22 -1.27
C GLY A 98 9.44 1.44 -0.80
N GLN A 99 9.53 1.07 0.48
CA GLN A 99 10.63 0.24 1.01
C GLN A 99 10.51 -1.24 0.65
N ILE A 100 9.29 -1.67 0.31
CA ILE A 100 8.95 -3.07 0.05
C ILE A 100 8.24 -3.25 -1.30
N ALA A 101 8.07 -2.15 -2.05
CA ALA A 101 7.42 -2.16 -3.35
C ALA A 101 8.31 -2.89 -4.36
N GLU A 102 7.69 -3.74 -5.14
CA GLU A 102 8.30 -4.50 -6.23
C GLU A 102 7.77 -3.98 -7.58
N THR A 103 8.14 -4.65 -8.68
CA THR A 103 7.93 -4.14 -10.04
C THR A 103 6.46 -3.88 -10.38
N GLY A 104 5.53 -4.63 -9.78
CA GLY A 104 4.11 -4.32 -9.78
C GLY A 104 3.61 -4.01 -8.37
N THR A 105 3.00 -2.84 -8.18
CA THR A 105 2.41 -2.45 -6.89
C THR A 105 1.05 -1.80 -7.08
N TYR A 106 0.04 -2.33 -6.38
CA TYR A 106 -1.30 -1.77 -6.24
C TYR A 106 -1.50 -1.26 -4.81
N ILE A 107 -2.10 -0.08 -4.67
CA ILE A 107 -2.37 0.53 -3.36
C ILE A 107 -3.80 1.09 -3.36
N ARG A 108 -4.57 0.75 -2.34
CA ARG A 108 -5.90 1.32 -2.11
C ARG A 108 -6.06 1.78 -0.66
N GLN A 109 -6.35 3.06 -0.49
CA GLN A 109 -6.71 3.62 0.81
C GLN A 109 -8.18 3.34 1.16
N ARG A 110 -8.45 2.89 2.38
CA ARG A 110 -9.75 2.84 3.05
C ARG A 110 -9.78 3.89 4.17
N ARG A 111 -10.95 4.45 4.46
CA ARG A 111 -11.08 5.58 5.42
C ARG A 111 -11.47 5.14 6.83
N GLU A 112 -12.25 4.08 6.97
CA GLU A 112 -12.83 3.66 8.25
C GLU A 112 -12.78 2.13 8.38
N PRO A 113 -11.85 1.58 9.19
CA PRO A 113 -10.67 2.27 9.75
C PRO A 113 -9.72 2.76 8.65
N LEU A 114 -8.85 3.73 8.96
CA LEU A 114 -7.84 4.19 8.00
C LEU A 114 -6.82 3.08 7.74
N SER A 115 -6.83 2.56 6.53
CA SER A 115 -5.92 1.49 6.12
C SER A 115 -5.54 1.60 4.64
N PHE A 116 -4.50 0.87 4.27
CA PHE A 116 -4.00 0.76 2.91
C PHE A 116 -3.86 -0.71 2.56
N GLU A 117 -4.65 -1.16 1.60
CA GLU A 117 -4.54 -2.46 0.96
C GLU A 117 -3.46 -2.38 -0.09
N VAL A 118 -2.43 -3.22 0.02
CA VAL A 118 -1.26 -3.21 -0.85
C VAL A 118 -1.05 -4.60 -1.41
N LEU A 119 -0.99 -4.71 -2.72
CA LEU A 119 -0.49 -5.90 -3.41
C LEU A 119 0.80 -5.49 -4.10
N THR A 120 1.90 -6.14 -3.78
CA THR A 120 3.20 -5.92 -4.43
C THR A 120 3.75 -7.25 -4.93
N GLY A 121 4.49 -7.25 -6.03
CA GLY A 121 5.02 -8.48 -6.60
C GLY A 121 5.95 -8.27 -7.78
N VAL A 122 6.68 -9.32 -8.11
CA VAL A 122 7.45 -9.43 -9.34
C VAL A 122 6.52 -9.73 -10.51
N VAL A 123 6.26 -8.71 -11.31
CA VAL A 123 5.49 -8.75 -12.56
C VAL A 123 6.43 -8.58 -13.76
N GLY A 124 6.22 -9.37 -14.83
CA GLY A 124 7.01 -9.31 -16.06
C GLY A 124 8.37 -10.02 -15.98
N ASP A 125 9.32 -9.58 -16.82
CA ASP A 125 10.65 -10.18 -16.94
C ASP A 125 11.52 -9.84 -15.74
N SER A 126 11.77 -10.85 -14.91
CA SER A 126 12.63 -10.79 -13.73
C SER A 126 13.51 -12.04 -13.63
N PRO A 127 14.72 -11.97 -13.05
CA PRO A 127 15.53 -13.15 -12.74
C PRO A 127 14.85 -14.13 -11.76
N PHE A 128 13.84 -13.68 -11.02
CA PHE A 128 13.10 -14.47 -10.04
C PHE A 128 11.78 -15.01 -10.63
N ALA A 129 11.32 -16.15 -10.11
CA ALA A 129 9.97 -16.61 -10.39
C ALA A 129 8.96 -15.55 -9.92
N SER A 130 7.90 -15.33 -10.69
CA SER A 130 6.86 -14.37 -10.32
C SER A 130 6.19 -14.79 -9.01
N HIS A 131 6.12 -13.86 -8.08
CA HIS A 131 5.47 -13.98 -6.78
C HIS A 131 4.98 -12.62 -6.33
N GLY A 132 4.21 -12.59 -5.25
CA GLY A 132 3.83 -11.35 -4.60
C GLY A 132 3.61 -11.47 -3.11
N HIS A 133 3.20 -10.34 -2.54
CA HIS A 133 2.87 -10.13 -1.15
C HIS A 133 1.58 -9.33 -1.04
N LEU A 134 0.71 -9.72 -0.10
CA LEU A 134 -0.50 -8.99 0.24
C LEU A 134 -0.33 -8.37 1.62
N LEU A 135 -0.35 -7.04 1.69
CA LEU A 135 -0.17 -6.25 2.91
C LEU A 135 -1.43 -5.42 3.20
N ILE A 136 -1.85 -5.42 4.47
CA ILE A 136 -2.84 -4.49 5.00
C ILE A 136 -2.15 -3.59 6.02
N LEU A 137 -1.82 -2.36 5.63
CA LEU A 137 -1.22 -1.38 6.53
C LEU A 137 -2.33 -0.58 7.22
N ARG A 138 -2.49 -0.73 8.53
CA ARG A 138 -3.50 -0.02 9.34
C ARG A 138 -2.85 1.14 10.08
N ILE A 139 -3.50 2.30 10.00
CA ILE A 139 -3.10 3.47 10.77
C ILE A 139 -3.90 3.48 12.06
N VAL A 140 -3.24 3.14 13.16
CA VAL A 140 -3.88 3.09 14.48
C VAL A 140 -3.65 4.40 15.24
N GLY A 141 -4.57 4.71 16.15
CA GLY A 141 -4.51 5.95 16.93
C GLY A 141 -4.70 7.22 16.12
N TYR A 142 -5.18 7.14 14.88
CA TYR A 142 -5.53 8.30 14.05
C TYR A 142 -7.05 8.50 14.01
N ASP A 143 -7.52 9.59 14.61
CA ASP A 143 -8.92 10.02 14.47
C ASP A 143 -9.07 10.90 13.23
N THR A 144 -9.94 10.49 12.32
CA THR A 144 -10.41 11.33 11.22
C THR A 144 -11.36 12.40 11.78
N ARG A 145 -10.81 13.44 12.39
CA ARG A 145 -11.55 14.67 12.69
C ARG A 145 -11.83 15.46 11.41
#